data_AF-A0A7H8KRU9-F1
#
_entry.id   AF-A0A7H8KRU9-F1
#
_cell.length_a   1.000
_cell.length_b   1.000
_cell.length_c   1.000
_cell.angle_alpha   90.00
_cell.angle_beta   90.00
_cell.angle_gamma   90.00
#
_symmetry.space_group_name_H-M   'P 1'
#
loop_
_entity.id
_entity.type
_entity.pdbx_description
1 polymer ?
#
loop_
_entity_poly.entity_id
_entity_poly.type
_entity_poly.pdbx_seq_one_letter_code
_entity_poly.pdbx_strand_id
1 'polypeptide(L)'
;MERGARLDAQEAALDALLAVLGLEVRTEPDERVAALAARAPGYEQYHRIGHKRQAAYRHLAADRAAARAHYGPVLAALLTDDDPSSPRWLAQVLLAAGGRRRLQEELVAAVEDGGPLRRACAVGAWRWADAPYGDLAERFRAAAGAAADPWVRERPADSPGTPDG
;
A
#
# COMPACT_ATOMS: atom_id res chain seq x y z
N MET A 1 12.37 9.69 4.69
CA MET A 1 11.36 9.57 5.76
C MET A 1 11.69 8.33 6.57
N GLU A 2 11.67 8.40 7.90
CA GLU A 2 12.02 7.25 8.75
C GLU A 2 10.98 6.12 8.63
N ARG A 3 11.40 4.88 8.91
CA ARG A 3 10.51 3.69 8.84
C ARG A 3 9.27 3.82 9.73
N GLY A 4 9.40 4.36 10.94
CA GLY A 4 8.28 4.60 11.85
C GLY A 4 7.22 5.52 11.23
N ALA A 5 7.64 6.69 10.74
CA ALA A 5 6.73 7.65 10.10
C ALA A 5 5.98 7.08 8.88
N ARG A 6 6.59 6.12 8.15
CA ARG A 6 5.92 5.41 7.06
C ARG A 6 4.84 4.46 7.57
N LEU A 7 5.13 3.70 8.62
CA LEU A 7 4.15 2.82 9.25
C LEU A 7 3.00 3.64 9.85
N ASP A 8 3.30 4.78 10.48
CA ASP A 8 2.28 5.69 11.02
C ASP A 8 1.37 6.24 9.91
N ALA A 9 1.95 6.67 8.78
CA ALA A 9 1.18 7.15 7.64
C ALA A 9 0.29 6.05 7.04
N GLN A 10 0.83 4.83 6.88
CA GLN A 10 0.07 3.67 6.42
C GLN A 10 -1.09 3.33 7.34
N GLU A 11 -0.80 3.26 8.64
CA GLU A 11 -1.79 2.92 9.65
C GLU A 11 -2.90 3.99 9.68
N ALA A 12 -2.55 5.28 9.68
CA ALA A 12 -3.51 6.37 9.65
C ALA A 12 -4.38 6.37 8.38
N ALA A 13 -3.81 6.06 7.20
CA ALA A 13 -4.57 5.96 5.96
C ALA A 13 -5.55 4.78 5.96
N LEU A 14 -5.15 3.65 6.54
CA LEU A 14 -6.03 2.49 6.72
C LEU A 14 -7.10 2.75 7.79
N ASP A 15 -6.78 3.45 8.88
CA ASP A 15 -7.76 3.83 9.90
C ASP A 15 -8.81 4.79 9.32
N ALA A 16 -8.40 5.77 8.53
CA ALA A 16 -9.32 6.64 7.81
C ALA A 16 -10.21 5.85 6.85
N LEU A 17 -9.66 4.86 6.13
CA LEU A 17 -10.44 3.99 5.25
C LEU A 17 -11.43 3.12 6.05
N LEU A 18 -11.01 2.49 7.12
CA LEU A 18 -11.89 1.66 7.95
C LEU A 18 -13.01 2.48 8.59
N ALA A 19 -12.71 3.70 9.04
CA ALA A 19 -13.70 4.62 9.60
C ALA A 19 -14.81 4.96 8.58
N VAL A 20 -14.46 5.27 7.33
CA VAL A 20 -15.48 5.57 6.30
C VAL A 20 -16.26 4.33 5.86
N LEU A 21 -15.68 3.13 6.02
CA LEU A 21 -16.37 1.85 5.79
C LEU A 21 -17.20 1.38 6.99
N GLY A 22 -17.13 2.08 8.13
CA GLY A 22 -17.79 1.66 9.37
C GLY A 22 -17.25 0.36 9.94
N LEU A 23 -15.97 0.06 9.71
CA LEU A 23 -15.32 -1.18 10.14
C LEU A 23 -14.44 -0.93 11.37
N GLU A 24 -14.53 -1.82 12.34
CA GLU A 24 -13.64 -1.86 13.49
C GLU A 24 -12.75 -3.12 13.38
N VAL A 25 -11.44 -2.94 13.51
CA VAL A 25 -10.46 -4.03 13.52
C VAL A 25 -9.83 -4.08 14.91
N ARG A 26 -10.14 -5.15 15.65
CA ARG A 26 -9.51 -5.46 16.92
C ARG A 26 -8.39 -6.44 16.70
N THR A 27 -7.20 -6.11 17.20
CA THR A 27 -6.07 -7.02 17.26
C THR A 27 -5.85 -7.41 18.71
N GLU A 28 -6.15 -8.67 19.03
CA GLU A 28 -5.85 -9.23 20.34
C GLU A 28 -4.34 -9.34 20.55
N PRO A 29 -3.84 -9.26 21.79
CA PRO A 29 -2.45 -9.53 22.11
C PRO A 29 -2.05 -10.94 21.65
N ASP A 30 -0.96 -11.03 20.88
CA ASP A 30 -0.41 -12.30 20.38
C ASP A 30 1.06 -12.44 20.84
N GLU A 31 1.33 -13.47 21.65
CA GLU A 31 2.67 -13.76 22.19
C GLU A 31 3.73 -13.95 21.09
N ARG A 32 3.33 -14.48 19.91
CA ARG A 32 4.24 -14.65 18.77
C ARG A 32 4.61 -13.30 18.17
N VAL A 33 3.64 -12.39 18.08
CA VAL A 33 3.87 -11.02 17.61
C VAL A 33 4.76 -10.27 18.60
N ALA A 34 4.53 -10.41 19.91
CA ALA A 34 5.37 -9.81 20.94
C ALA A 34 6.82 -10.33 20.87
N ALA A 35 7.01 -11.63 20.70
CA ALA A 35 8.33 -12.24 20.55
C ALA A 35 9.07 -11.73 19.28
N LEU A 36 8.34 -11.51 18.18
CA LEU A 36 8.91 -10.96 16.95
C LEU A 36 9.19 -9.45 17.07
N ALA A 37 8.34 -8.70 17.75
CA ALA A 37 8.54 -7.27 18.01
C ALA A 37 9.81 -7.00 18.83
N ALA A 38 10.15 -7.89 19.77
CA ALA A 38 11.41 -7.83 20.52
C ALA A 38 12.66 -7.95 19.62
N ARG A 39 12.54 -8.60 18.45
CA ARG A 39 13.64 -8.81 17.49
C ARG A 39 13.60 -7.84 16.32
N ALA A 40 12.42 -7.28 16.02
CA ALA A 40 12.17 -6.36 14.91
C ALA A 40 11.26 -5.22 15.38
N PRO A 41 11.84 -4.09 15.83
CA PRO A 41 11.07 -2.90 16.20
C PRO A 41 10.10 -2.49 15.08
N GLY A 42 8.86 -2.21 15.45
CA GLY A 42 7.77 -1.86 14.51
C GLY A 42 7.03 -3.06 13.91
N TYR A 43 7.41 -4.31 14.21
CA TYR A 43 6.71 -5.50 13.70
C TYR A 43 5.25 -5.58 14.13
N GLU A 44 4.94 -5.21 15.38
CA GLU A 44 3.56 -5.21 15.87
C GLU A 44 2.67 -4.28 15.05
N GLN A 45 3.15 -3.06 14.77
CA GLN A 45 2.44 -2.09 13.94
C GLN A 45 2.25 -2.59 12.51
N TYR A 46 3.32 -3.13 11.92
CA TYR A 46 3.25 -3.77 10.59
C TYR A 46 2.21 -4.90 10.54
N HIS A 47 2.13 -5.72 11.59
CA HIS A 47 1.14 -6.79 11.68
C HIS A 47 -0.30 -6.23 11.80
N ARG A 48 -0.52 -5.19 12.62
CA ARG A 48 -1.83 -4.49 12.71
C ARG A 48 -2.24 -3.89 11.37
N ILE A 49 -1.33 -3.22 10.67
CA ILE A 49 -1.54 -2.70 9.30
C ILE A 49 -2.01 -3.83 8.37
N GLY A 50 -1.37 -5.01 8.46
CA GLY A 50 -1.79 -6.21 7.72
C GLY A 50 -3.26 -6.60 7.96
N HIS A 51 -3.69 -6.65 9.21
CA HIS A 51 -5.09 -6.94 9.58
C HIS A 51 -6.07 -5.89 9.06
N LYS A 52 -5.74 -4.60 9.25
CA LYS A 52 -6.55 -3.47 8.78
C LYS A 52 -6.76 -3.53 7.26
N ARG A 53 -5.68 -3.76 6.51
CA ARG A 53 -5.73 -3.91 5.05
C ARG A 53 -6.57 -5.11 4.63
N GLN A 54 -6.43 -6.25 5.29
CA GLN A 54 -7.19 -7.45 4.97
C GLN A 54 -8.69 -7.27 5.24
N ALA A 55 -9.06 -6.60 6.33
CA ALA A 55 -10.44 -6.28 6.65
C ALA A 55 -11.07 -5.36 5.59
N ALA A 56 -10.38 -4.26 5.25
CA ALA A 56 -10.81 -3.35 4.19
C ALA A 56 -10.98 -4.08 2.85
N TYR A 57 -9.98 -4.88 2.44
CA TYR A 57 -10.06 -5.67 1.21
C TYR A 57 -11.26 -6.61 1.18
N ARG A 58 -11.46 -7.42 2.23
CA ARG A 58 -12.59 -8.38 2.28
C ARG A 58 -13.94 -7.69 2.14
N HIS A 59 -14.13 -6.57 2.84
CA HIS A 59 -15.36 -5.79 2.75
C HIS A 59 -15.57 -5.22 1.34
N LEU A 60 -14.56 -4.53 0.80
CA LEU A 60 -14.62 -3.87 -0.50
C LEU A 60 -14.71 -4.84 -1.69
N ALA A 61 -14.10 -6.03 -1.56
CA ALA A 61 -14.18 -7.07 -2.58
C ALA A 61 -15.56 -7.75 -2.60
N ALA A 62 -16.26 -7.80 -1.46
CA ALA A 62 -17.61 -8.32 -1.35
C ALA A 62 -18.68 -7.29 -1.79
N ASP A 63 -18.39 -5.99 -1.64
CA ASP A 63 -19.30 -4.90 -2.02
C ASP A 63 -18.68 -3.92 -3.03
N ARG A 64 -19.00 -4.15 -4.30
CA ARG A 64 -18.55 -3.28 -5.39
C ARG A 64 -19.15 -1.87 -5.33
N ALA A 65 -20.34 -1.70 -4.76
CA ALA A 65 -20.96 -0.38 -4.63
C ALA A 65 -20.20 0.45 -3.59
N ALA A 66 -19.86 -0.16 -2.45
CA ALA A 66 -18.99 0.46 -1.45
C ALA A 66 -17.61 0.84 -2.05
N ALA A 67 -16.99 -0.06 -2.82
CA ALA A 67 -15.71 0.22 -3.48
C ALA A 67 -15.78 1.41 -4.46
N ARG A 68 -16.91 1.61 -5.13
CA ARG A 68 -17.13 2.78 -6.00
C ARG A 68 -17.37 4.06 -5.19
N ALA A 69 -18.22 3.98 -4.17
CA ALA A 69 -18.55 5.12 -3.31
C ALA A 69 -17.33 5.65 -2.56
N HIS A 70 -16.42 4.76 -2.18
CA HIS A 70 -15.21 5.07 -1.41
C HIS A 70 -13.92 4.95 -2.23
N TYR A 71 -13.99 5.10 -3.57
CA TYR A 71 -12.82 4.99 -4.44
C TYR A 71 -11.67 5.93 -4.01
N GLY A 72 -11.98 7.19 -3.66
CA GLY A 72 -10.99 8.16 -3.21
C GLY A 72 -10.25 7.72 -1.95
N PRO A 73 -10.96 7.38 -0.85
CA PRO A 73 -10.34 6.80 0.35
C PRO A 73 -9.48 5.55 0.07
N VAL A 74 -9.95 4.63 -0.78
CA VAL A 74 -9.18 3.42 -1.13
C VAL A 74 -7.91 3.77 -1.90
N LEU A 75 -7.99 4.74 -2.82
CA LEU A 75 -6.83 5.25 -3.56
C LEU A 75 -5.83 5.93 -2.61
N ALA A 76 -6.30 6.69 -1.62
CA ALA A 76 -5.42 7.31 -0.62
C ALA A 76 -4.67 6.26 0.21
N ALA A 77 -5.36 5.20 0.64
CA ALA A 77 -4.73 4.06 1.32
C ALA A 77 -3.70 3.35 0.44
N LEU A 78 -4.01 3.08 -0.84
CA LEU A 78 -3.06 2.50 -1.79
C LEU A 78 -1.81 3.38 -1.96
N LEU A 79 -2.00 4.70 -2.09
CA LEU A 79 -0.93 5.66 -2.31
C LEU A 79 -0.15 6.04 -1.04
N THR A 80 -0.39 5.32 0.04
CA THR A 80 0.40 5.39 1.28
C THR A 80 0.99 4.01 1.62
N ASP A 81 0.61 2.95 0.90
CA ASP A 81 1.05 1.57 1.11
C ASP A 81 2.41 1.32 0.44
N ASP A 82 3.46 1.37 1.25
CA ASP A 82 4.87 1.14 0.86
C ASP A 82 5.27 -0.35 1.00
N ASP A 83 4.30 -1.23 1.31
CA ASP A 83 4.59 -2.67 1.33
C ASP A 83 4.83 -3.19 -0.09
N PRO A 84 5.81 -4.08 -0.32
CA PRO A 84 6.06 -4.59 -1.67
C PRO A 84 4.85 -5.31 -2.27
N SER A 85 4.16 -6.14 -1.50
CA SER A 85 3.21 -7.14 -2.03
C SER A 85 1.75 -6.75 -1.82
N SER A 86 1.48 -6.04 -0.73
CA SER A 86 0.15 -5.73 -0.23
C SER A 86 -0.65 -4.71 -1.07
N PRO A 87 -0.03 -3.74 -1.78
CA PRO A 87 -0.74 -2.85 -2.69
C PRO A 87 -1.61 -3.57 -3.73
N ARG A 88 -1.30 -4.83 -4.05
CA ARG A 88 -2.08 -5.69 -4.94
C ARG A 88 -3.56 -5.73 -4.56
N TRP A 89 -3.89 -5.84 -3.27
CA TRP A 89 -5.28 -6.00 -2.81
C TRP A 89 -6.11 -4.74 -3.05
N LEU A 90 -5.60 -3.57 -2.68
CA LEU A 90 -6.30 -2.30 -2.88
C LEU A 90 -6.33 -1.91 -4.37
N ALA A 91 -5.27 -2.18 -5.12
CA ALA A 91 -5.27 -1.98 -6.57
C ALA A 91 -6.36 -2.83 -7.26
N GLN A 92 -6.55 -4.10 -6.85
CA GLN A 92 -7.63 -4.94 -7.39
C GLN A 92 -9.02 -4.37 -7.12
N VAL A 93 -9.26 -3.84 -5.92
CA VAL A 93 -10.51 -3.17 -5.58
C VAL A 93 -10.76 -1.97 -6.48
N LEU A 94 -9.74 -1.11 -6.67
CA LEU A 94 -9.84 0.08 -7.53
C LEU A 94 -10.07 -0.29 -9.00
N LEU A 95 -9.39 -1.32 -9.50
CA LEU A 95 -9.61 -1.85 -10.84
C LEU A 95 -11.04 -2.34 -11.03
N ALA A 96 -11.60 -3.08 -10.06
CA ALA A 96 -12.98 -3.55 -10.12
C ALA A 96 -13.99 -2.39 -10.03
N ALA A 97 -13.70 -1.36 -9.22
CA ALA A 97 -14.61 -0.24 -8.97
C ALA A 97 -14.62 0.78 -10.12
N GLY A 98 -13.44 1.25 -10.53
CA GLY A 98 -13.24 2.37 -11.46
C GLY A 98 -12.57 2.01 -12.79
N GLY A 99 -12.07 0.78 -12.95
CA GLY A 99 -11.42 0.32 -14.17
C GLY A 99 -9.95 0.72 -14.28
N ARG A 100 -9.27 0.10 -15.25
CA ARG A 100 -7.81 0.24 -15.47
C ARG A 100 -7.39 1.67 -15.78
N ARG A 101 -8.09 2.33 -16.70
CA ARG A 101 -7.70 3.66 -17.19
C ARG A 101 -7.70 4.69 -16.07
N ARG A 102 -8.79 4.75 -15.29
CA ARG A 102 -8.90 5.65 -14.15
C ARG A 102 -7.80 5.41 -13.14
N LEU A 103 -7.53 4.16 -12.76
CA LEU A 103 -6.44 3.87 -11.82
C LEU A 103 -5.09 4.36 -12.36
N GLN A 104 -4.80 4.15 -13.65
CA GLN A 104 -3.54 4.60 -14.23
C GLN A 104 -3.42 6.11 -14.31
N GLU A 105 -4.50 6.83 -14.65
CA GLU A 105 -4.53 8.30 -14.63
C GLU A 105 -4.23 8.83 -13.21
N GLU A 106 -4.81 8.22 -12.18
CA GLU A 106 -4.58 8.58 -10.77
C GLU A 106 -3.15 8.27 -10.31
N LEU A 107 -2.57 7.15 -10.75
CA LEU A 107 -1.18 6.80 -10.45
C LEU A 107 -0.19 7.74 -11.17
N VAL A 108 -0.47 8.11 -12.42
CA VAL A 108 0.32 9.12 -13.15
C VAL A 108 0.28 10.45 -12.41
N ALA A 109 -0.91 10.94 -12.06
CA ALA A 109 -1.07 12.18 -11.30
C ALA A 109 -0.36 12.12 -9.94
N ALA A 110 -0.40 10.97 -9.26
CA ALA A 110 0.31 10.77 -8.00
C ALA A 110 1.84 10.84 -8.15
N VAL A 111 2.40 10.35 -9.26
CA VAL A 111 3.85 10.46 -9.52
C VAL A 111 4.24 11.89 -9.91
N GLU A 112 3.40 12.58 -10.68
CA GLU A 112 3.68 13.96 -11.13
C GLU A 112 3.56 14.97 -9.97
N ASP A 113 2.42 14.96 -9.26
CA ASP A 113 2.05 16.02 -8.33
C ASP A 113 2.12 15.61 -6.86
N GLY A 114 2.36 14.33 -6.56
CA GLY A 114 2.38 13.82 -5.20
C GLY A 114 3.60 14.20 -4.38
N GLY A 115 3.47 14.12 -3.05
CA GLY A 115 4.62 14.15 -2.15
C GLY A 115 5.47 12.88 -2.24
N PRO A 116 6.69 12.84 -1.65
CA PRO A 116 7.65 11.75 -1.84
C PRO A 116 7.10 10.34 -1.57
N LEU A 117 6.36 10.15 -0.46
CA LEU A 117 5.75 8.86 -0.13
C LEU A 117 4.70 8.46 -1.18
N ARG A 118 3.84 9.39 -1.57
CA ARG A 118 2.78 9.17 -2.57
C ARG A 118 3.36 8.75 -3.91
N ARG A 119 4.46 9.39 -4.34
CA ARG A 119 5.19 9.04 -5.57
C ARG A 119 5.75 7.62 -5.50
N ALA A 120 6.44 7.27 -4.41
CA ALA A 120 7.02 5.93 -4.23
C ALA A 120 5.95 4.84 -4.21
N CYS A 121 4.88 5.01 -3.44
CA CYS A 121 3.76 4.08 -3.41
C CYS A 121 3.06 3.95 -4.77
N ALA A 122 2.92 5.05 -5.53
CA ALA A 122 2.38 5.01 -6.88
C ALA A 122 3.25 4.17 -7.84
N VAL A 123 4.59 4.28 -7.74
CA VAL A 123 5.55 3.43 -8.46
C VAL A 123 5.39 1.96 -8.08
N GLY A 124 5.31 1.65 -6.78
CA GLY A 124 5.07 0.29 -6.31
C GLY A 124 3.71 -0.28 -6.79
N ALA A 125 2.67 0.56 -6.83
CA ALA A 125 1.33 0.17 -7.24
C ALA A 125 1.18 -0.03 -8.75
N TRP A 126 1.99 0.63 -9.58
CA TRP A 126 1.86 0.61 -11.04
C TRP A 126 1.85 -0.80 -11.64
N ARG A 127 2.69 -1.70 -11.12
CA ARG A 127 2.74 -3.11 -11.59
C ARG A 127 1.43 -3.86 -11.41
N TRP A 128 0.57 -3.41 -10.50
CA TRP A 128 -0.74 -4.00 -10.21
C TRP A 128 -1.89 -3.33 -10.95
N ALA A 129 -1.65 -2.19 -11.60
CA ALA A 129 -2.67 -1.46 -12.38
C ALA A 129 -2.92 -2.07 -13.77
N ASP A 130 -2.18 -3.14 -14.13
CA ASP A 130 -2.30 -3.97 -15.34
C ASP A 130 -2.50 -3.11 -16.59
N ALA A 131 -1.39 -2.65 -17.17
CA ALA A 131 -1.28 -1.49 -18.03
C ALA A 131 -1.35 -1.76 -19.55
N PRO A 132 -2.55 -1.73 -20.18
CA PRO A 132 -2.67 -1.86 -21.64
C PRO A 132 -2.50 -0.53 -22.39
N TYR A 133 -2.50 0.62 -21.70
CA TYR A 133 -2.54 1.95 -22.33
C TYR A 133 -1.12 2.51 -22.49
N GLY A 134 -0.63 2.51 -23.74
CA GLY A 134 0.75 2.91 -24.07
C GLY A 134 1.07 4.36 -23.72
N ASP A 135 0.13 5.28 -23.95
CA ASP A 135 0.25 6.72 -23.64
C ASP A 135 0.45 6.97 -22.15
N LEU A 136 -0.37 6.34 -21.30
CA LEU A 136 -0.26 6.46 -19.85
C LEU A 136 1.02 5.79 -19.34
N ALA A 137 1.43 4.66 -19.93
CA ALA A 137 2.67 3.99 -19.55
C ALA A 137 3.92 4.81 -19.91
N GLU A 138 3.92 5.52 -21.05
CA GLU A 138 5.00 6.44 -21.42
C GLU A 138 5.07 7.63 -20.47
N ARG A 139 3.94 8.29 -20.23
CA ARG A 139 3.85 9.41 -19.29
C ARG A 139 4.28 9.00 -17.87
N PHE A 140 3.83 7.83 -17.41
CA PHE A 140 4.24 7.27 -16.13
C PHE A 140 5.75 7.06 -16.05
N ARG A 141 6.37 6.44 -17.06
CA ARG A 141 7.83 6.21 -17.08
C ARG A 141 8.61 7.53 -17.07
N ALA A 142 8.16 8.53 -17.83
CA ALA A 142 8.79 9.85 -17.85
C ALA A 142 8.75 10.52 -16.47
N ALA A 143 7.59 10.49 -15.80
CA ALA A 143 7.42 11.05 -14.47
C ALA A 143 8.17 10.24 -13.39
N ALA A 144 8.12 8.91 -13.45
CA ALA A 144 8.74 8.02 -12.48
C ALA A 144 10.28 8.07 -12.54
N GLY A 145 10.85 8.23 -13.74
CA GLY A 145 12.30 8.42 -13.91
C GLY A 145 12.82 9.71 -13.27
N ALA A 146 12.01 10.77 -13.26
CA ALA A 146 12.30 12.01 -12.55
C ALA A 146 12.05 11.89 -11.03
N ALA A 147 11.17 10.99 -10.62
CA ALA A 147 10.91 10.65 -9.23
C ALA A 147 11.95 9.67 -8.64
N ALA A 148 13.12 9.53 -9.28
CA ALA A 148 14.21 8.63 -8.90
C ALA A 148 14.30 8.45 -7.39
N ASP A 149 14.06 7.21 -6.98
CA ASP A 149 13.81 6.78 -5.62
C ASP A 149 14.99 7.15 -4.70
N PRO A 150 14.81 8.06 -3.72
CA PRO A 150 15.84 8.32 -2.72
C PRO A 150 16.04 7.16 -1.73
N TRP A 151 15.25 6.08 -1.83
CA TRP A 151 15.03 5.10 -0.77
C TRP A 151 15.07 3.62 -1.24
N VAL A 152 15.51 3.32 -2.48
CA VAL A 152 15.93 1.94 -2.85
C VAL A 152 17.14 1.58 -1.99
N ARG A 153 16.91 0.87 -0.87
CA ARG A 153 17.78 -0.14 -0.22
C ARG A 153 17.53 -0.21 1.29
N GLU A 154 16.36 -0.68 1.72
CA GLU A 154 16.28 -1.40 3.00
C GLU A 154 15.35 -2.60 2.83
N ARG A 155 15.76 -3.56 1.99
CA ARG A 155 15.43 -4.95 2.30
C ARG A 155 16.09 -5.23 3.64
N PRO A 156 15.40 -5.80 4.64
CA PRO A 156 16.11 -6.61 5.63
C PRO A 156 16.95 -7.56 4.79
N ALA A 157 18.27 -7.52 4.94
CA ALA A 157 19.10 -8.58 4.40
C ALA A 157 18.43 -9.88 4.86
N ASP A 158 18.09 -10.76 3.91
CA ASP A 158 17.87 -12.16 4.24
C ASP A 158 19.08 -12.52 5.11
N SER A 159 18.83 -12.79 6.39
CA SER A 159 19.87 -13.28 7.29
C SER A 159 20.55 -14.41 6.52
N PRO A 160 21.86 -14.33 6.22
CA PRO A 160 22.54 -15.47 5.62
C PRO A 160 22.28 -16.61 6.60
N GLY A 161 21.55 -17.62 6.12
CA GLY A 161 21.28 -18.82 6.88
C GLY A 161 22.61 -19.29 7.44
N THR A 162 22.66 -19.42 8.76
CA THR A 162 23.77 -20.07 9.44
C THR A 162 24.02 -21.39 8.72
N PRO A 163 25.23 -21.64 8.17
CA PRO A 163 25.52 -22.93 7.60
C PRO A 163 25.55 -23.95 8.73
N ASP A 164 24.97 -25.11 8.46
CA ASP A 164 24.99 -26.28 9.33
C ASP A 164 26.37 -26.53 9.94
N GLY A 165 26.39 -26.79 11.24
CA GLY A 165 27.54 -27.27 12.01
C GLY A 165 27.06 -28.10 13.19
#